data_AF-A0A6J7UPX4-F1
#
_entry.id   AF-A0A6J7UPX4-F1
#
_cell.length_a   1.000
_cell.length_b   1.000
_cell.length_c   1.000
_cell.angle_alpha   90.00
_cell.angle_beta   90.00
_cell.angle_gamma   90.00
#
_symmetry.space_group_name_H-M   'P 1'
#
loop_
_entity.id
_entity.type
_entity.pdbx_description
1 polymer ?
#
loop_
_entity_poly.entity_id
_entity_poly.type
_entity_poly.pdbx_seq_one_letter_code
_entity_poly.pdbx_strand_id
1 'polypeptide(L)'
;MTTAFGSALQQADVSIEEIDHLDLYSCFASSVHFAADALGIDLLSADRSLTVTGGLPYAGGPASNYLSHSIAAMVEVLRADPGSFGLVSGVGMHMTKHIAAVYCTEPASAAGEPAVEPAGPQAAPTALPLVDSYSGPAKIATYSVVHGRDGSAQWGLLVVDLPHGAGRAYGRVEEAGFLARLEAEEMVGAEVRMTAQNDRNLATSA
;
A
#
# COMPACT_ATOMS: atom_id res chain seq x y z
N MET A 1 8.26 -3.38 -0.76
CA MET A 1 8.45 -2.49 0.40
C MET A 1 9.51 -3.03 1.35
N THR A 2 9.39 -4.26 1.87
CA THR A 2 10.40 -4.93 2.72
C THR A 2 11.83 -4.78 2.22
N THR A 3 12.09 -5.06 0.94
CA THR A 3 13.43 -4.90 0.35
C THR A 3 13.95 -3.47 0.44
N ALA A 4 13.12 -2.47 0.16
CA ALA A 4 13.54 -1.06 0.20
C ALA A 4 13.86 -0.62 1.64
N PHE A 5 13.04 -1.00 2.61
CA PHE A 5 13.29 -0.72 4.04
C PHE A 5 14.53 -1.44 4.55
N GLY A 6 14.64 -2.75 4.29
CA GLY A 6 15.79 -3.54 4.69
C GLY A 6 17.10 -2.99 4.10
N SER A 7 17.11 -2.63 2.82
CA SER A 7 18.29 -2.02 2.21
C SER A 7 18.64 -0.64 2.79
N ALA A 8 17.67 0.19 3.16
CA ALA A 8 17.93 1.50 3.78
C ALA A 8 18.51 1.36 5.19
N LEU A 9 17.91 0.48 6.01
CA LEU A 9 18.39 0.15 7.35
C LEU A 9 19.80 -0.46 7.32
N GLN A 10 20.03 -1.41 6.42
CA GLN A 10 21.35 -2.03 6.23
C GLN A 10 22.41 -1.03 5.79
N GLN A 11 22.10 -0.11 4.87
CA GLN A 11 23.04 0.93 4.43
C GLN A 11 23.41 1.91 5.55
N ALA A 12 22.48 2.14 6.48
CA ALA A 12 22.70 2.97 7.66
C ALA A 12 23.30 2.20 8.86
N ASP A 13 23.48 0.88 8.73
CA ASP A 13 23.94 -0.01 9.81
C ASP A 13 23.13 0.11 11.10
N VAL A 14 21.80 0.23 10.96
CA VAL A 14 20.85 0.31 12.09
C VAL A 14 19.68 -0.65 11.92
N SER A 15 19.10 -1.04 13.04
CA SER A 15 17.84 -1.77 13.13
C SER A 15 16.63 -0.83 13.14
N ILE A 16 15.41 -1.37 13.01
CA ILE A 16 14.19 -0.58 13.12
C ILE A 16 13.94 -0.12 14.57
N GLU A 17 14.47 -0.84 15.54
CA GLU A 17 14.42 -0.50 16.97
C GLU A 17 15.24 0.76 17.27
N GLU A 18 16.30 1.01 16.50
CA GLU A 18 17.17 2.19 16.61
C GLU A 18 16.66 3.41 15.81
N ILE A 19 15.52 3.29 15.11
CA ILE A 19 14.88 4.43 14.45
C ILE A 19 13.97 5.14 15.44
N ASP A 20 14.33 6.38 15.79
CA ASP A 20 13.60 7.23 16.72
C ASP A 20 12.40 7.93 16.07
N HIS A 21 12.55 8.34 14.81
CA HIS A 21 11.57 9.16 14.10
C HIS A 21 11.15 8.51 12.79
N LEU A 22 9.84 8.42 12.53
CA LEU A 22 9.29 7.88 11.29
C LEU A 22 8.51 8.92 10.49
N ASP A 23 8.60 8.82 9.18
CA ASP A 23 7.59 9.37 8.26
C ASP A 23 7.18 8.34 7.20
N LEU A 24 6.10 7.64 7.49
CA LEU A 24 5.55 6.61 6.62
C LEU A 24 4.60 7.22 5.58
N TYR A 25 4.79 6.88 4.30
CA TYR A 25 3.94 7.37 3.22
C TYR A 25 2.49 6.87 3.41
N SER A 26 1.53 7.79 3.31
CA SER A 26 0.20 7.59 3.90
C SER A 26 -0.96 8.08 3.02
N CYS A 27 -0.88 7.93 1.69
CA CYS A 27 -1.99 8.33 0.80
C CYS A 27 -3.31 7.62 1.11
N PHE A 28 -3.24 6.38 1.60
CA PHE A 28 -4.34 5.59 2.12
C PHE A 28 -3.85 4.78 3.32
N ALA A 29 -4.76 4.33 4.19
CA ALA A 29 -4.40 3.49 5.34
C ALA A 29 -3.61 2.24 4.92
N SER A 30 -3.97 1.62 3.78
CA SER A 30 -3.31 0.44 3.25
C SER A 30 -1.79 0.60 3.09
N SER A 31 -1.31 1.77 2.65
CA SER A 31 0.14 1.99 2.49
C SER A 31 0.88 1.99 3.84
N VAL A 32 0.23 2.50 4.89
CA VAL A 32 0.76 2.51 6.25
C VAL A 32 0.77 1.11 6.83
N HIS A 33 -0.30 0.32 6.61
CA HIS A 33 -0.36 -1.08 7.01
C HIS A 33 0.75 -1.90 6.36
N PHE A 34 0.92 -1.78 5.05
CA PHE A 34 2.02 -2.47 4.36
C PHE A 34 3.40 -2.03 4.84
N ALA A 35 3.55 -0.77 5.26
CA ALA A 35 4.80 -0.27 5.79
C ALA A 35 5.13 -0.86 7.16
N ALA A 36 4.14 -0.94 8.05
CA ALA A 36 4.33 -1.58 9.34
C ALA A 36 4.61 -3.07 9.22
N ASP A 37 3.88 -3.80 8.37
CA ASP A 37 4.14 -5.21 8.09
C ASP A 37 5.57 -5.41 7.55
N ALA A 38 6.03 -4.52 6.66
CA ALA A 38 7.37 -4.60 6.07
C ALA A 38 8.49 -4.27 7.07
N LEU A 39 8.20 -3.44 8.08
CA LEU A 39 9.12 -3.06 9.15
C LEU A 39 9.04 -3.97 10.38
N GLY A 40 7.98 -4.77 10.51
CA GLY A 40 7.72 -5.57 11.70
C GLY A 40 7.32 -4.76 12.93
N ILE A 41 6.75 -3.57 12.75
CA ILE A 41 6.36 -2.66 13.85
C ILE A 41 4.85 -2.71 14.11
N ASP A 42 4.45 -2.40 15.35
CA ASP A 42 3.04 -2.25 15.72
C ASP A 42 2.54 -0.85 15.39
N LEU A 43 1.50 -0.77 14.54
CA LEU A 43 0.83 0.48 14.16
C LEU A 43 0.12 1.18 15.32
N LEU A 44 -0.25 0.43 16.35
CA LEU A 44 -1.01 0.93 17.49
C LEU A 44 -0.10 1.28 18.68
N SER A 45 1.21 1.15 18.51
CA SER A 45 2.16 1.46 19.57
C SER A 45 2.12 2.96 19.90
N ALA A 46 1.84 3.28 21.16
CA ALA A 46 1.72 4.67 21.61
C ALA A 46 3.07 5.38 21.77
N ASP A 47 4.17 4.62 21.79
CA ASP A 47 5.53 5.12 21.97
C ASP A 47 6.22 5.51 20.65
N ARG A 48 5.61 5.19 19.49
CA ARG A 48 6.22 5.39 18.17
C ARG A 48 5.26 6.11 17.23
N SER A 49 5.49 7.40 17.01
CA SER A 49 4.76 8.13 15.96
C SER A 49 5.16 7.59 14.58
N LEU A 50 4.17 7.39 13.70
CA LEU A 50 4.40 6.92 12.32
C LEU A 50 4.68 8.06 11.33
N THR A 51 4.60 9.32 11.79
CA THR A 51 4.84 10.50 10.96
C THR A 51 5.36 11.66 11.80
N VAL A 52 6.31 12.42 11.23
CA VAL A 52 6.73 13.73 11.74
C VAL A 52 6.07 14.88 10.98
N THR A 53 5.53 14.60 9.78
CA THR A 53 4.85 15.58 8.92
C THR A 53 3.36 15.72 9.25
N GLY A 54 2.74 14.64 9.73
CA GLY A 54 1.29 14.55 9.99
C GLY A 54 0.51 13.68 8.99
N GLY A 55 1.17 13.07 8.01
CA GLY A 55 0.55 12.18 7.03
C GLY A 55 -0.22 12.88 5.91
N LEU A 56 -0.28 12.26 4.74
CA LEU A 56 -0.76 12.86 3.50
C LEU A 56 -2.20 13.42 3.56
N PRO A 57 -3.17 12.76 4.21
CA PRO A 57 -4.55 13.25 4.28
C PRO A 57 -4.71 14.50 5.15
N TYR A 58 -3.79 14.77 6.08
CA TYR A 58 -3.95 15.77 7.13
C TYR A 58 -2.93 16.91 7.05
N ALA A 59 -1.69 16.62 6.67
CA ALA A 59 -0.62 17.60 6.58
C ALA A 59 -0.89 18.69 5.51
N GLY A 60 -1.74 18.38 4.53
CA GLY A 60 -2.06 19.27 3.42
C GLY A 60 -0.86 19.46 2.50
N GLY A 61 -0.83 18.78 1.36
CA GLY A 61 0.34 18.85 0.50
C GLY A 61 0.20 18.07 -0.81
N PRO A 62 1.12 18.32 -1.77
CA PRO A 62 0.99 17.91 -3.16
C PRO A 62 1.25 16.41 -3.32
N ALA A 63 0.21 15.56 -3.33
CA ALA A 63 0.22 14.14 -3.75
C ALA A 63 1.62 13.51 -3.96
N SER A 64 2.18 13.63 -5.18
CA SER A 64 3.47 13.04 -5.55
C SER A 64 4.71 13.70 -4.91
N ASN A 65 4.62 14.95 -4.47
CA ASN A 65 5.69 15.72 -3.82
C ASN A 65 5.58 15.74 -2.28
N TYR A 66 4.66 14.98 -1.67
CA TYR A 66 4.60 14.80 -0.20
C TYR A 66 5.97 14.43 0.39
N LEU A 67 6.72 13.56 -0.28
CA LEU A 67 8.02 13.08 0.21
C LEU A 67 9.04 14.21 0.42
N SER A 68 9.01 15.27 -0.37
CA SER A 68 9.92 16.41 -0.19
C SER A 68 9.62 17.17 1.10
N HIS A 69 8.34 17.28 1.49
CA HIS A 69 7.93 17.87 2.76
C HIS A 69 8.31 16.97 3.93
N SER A 70 8.14 15.66 3.76
CA SER A 70 8.56 14.65 4.72
C SER A 70 10.05 14.72 5.03
N ILE A 71 10.89 14.83 4.00
CA ILE A 71 12.35 15.01 4.17
C ILE A 71 12.65 16.33 4.90
N ALA A 72 12.00 17.43 4.53
CA ALA A 72 12.23 18.72 5.18
C ALA A 72 11.86 18.70 6.67
N ALA A 73 10.69 18.14 7.01
CA ALA A 73 10.25 17.97 8.40
C ALA A 73 11.21 17.06 9.18
N MET A 74 11.64 15.94 8.58
CA MET A 74 12.60 15.04 9.21
C MET A 74 13.93 15.73 9.51
N VAL A 75 14.45 16.56 8.59
CA VAL A 75 15.68 17.33 8.83
C VAL A 75 15.54 18.32 9.99
N GLU A 76 14.38 18.96 10.14
CA GLU A 76 14.11 19.85 11.28
C GLU A 76 14.07 19.07 12.61
N VAL A 77 13.39 17.92 12.63
CA VAL A 77 13.32 17.03 13.81
C VAL A 77 14.71 16.56 14.24
N LEU A 78 15.50 16.01 13.31
CA LEU A 78 16.84 15.48 13.63
C LEU A 78 17.82 16.56 14.08
N ARG A 79 17.68 17.80 13.59
CA ARG A 79 18.49 18.93 14.07
C ARG A 79 18.11 19.38 15.48
N ALA A 80 16.86 19.18 15.87
CA ALA A 80 16.38 19.44 17.23
C ALA A 80 16.70 18.29 18.19
N ASP A 81 16.96 17.09 17.66
CA ASP A 81 17.31 15.88 18.40
C ASP A 81 18.59 15.21 17.83
N PRO A 82 19.78 15.83 17.99
CA PRO A 82 21.00 15.36 17.33
C PRO A 82 21.43 13.98 17.83
N GLY A 83 21.88 13.13 16.91
CA GLY A 83 22.29 11.75 17.18
C GLY A 83 21.18 10.71 16.98
N SER A 84 19.93 11.16 16.90
CA SER A 84 18.80 10.28 16.57
C SER A 84 18.77 9.87 15.09
N PHE A 85 18.05 8.79 14.81
CA PHE A 85 17.81 8.30 13.45
C PHE A 85 16.37 8.52 13.00
N GLY A 86 16.23 9.01 11.77
CA GLY A 86 14.95 9.25 11.13
C GLY A 86 14.79 8.42 9.86
N LEU A 87 13.66 7.72 9.70
CA LEU A 87 13.34 7.00 8.47
C LEU A 87 12.15 7.67 7.77
N VAL A 88 12.34 8.03 6.49
CA VAL A 88 11.24 8.48 5.62
C VAL A 88 10.99 7.45 4.54
N SER A 89 9.73 7.34 4.10
CA SER A 89 9.34 6.44 3.03
C SER A 89 8.49 7.11 1.96
N GLY A 90 8.55 6.58 0.75
CA GLY A 90 7.75 7.02 -0.39
C GLY A 90 7.14 5.84 -1.14
N VAL A 91 5.91 6.05 -1.64
CA VAL A 91 5.22 5.08 -2.49
C VAL A 91 4.77 5.76 -3.80
N GLY A 92 4.92 5.04 -4.91
CA GLY A 92 4.40 5.47 -6.21
C GLY A 92 3.10 4.75 -6.59
N MET A 93 2.08 5.53 -6.99
CA MET A 93 0.83 5.04 -7.59
C MET A 93 0.20 3.89 -6.77
N HIS A 94 -0.02 2.74 -7.40
CA HIS A 94 -0.65 1.56 -6.83
C HIS A 94 0.35 0.64 -6.12
N MET A 95 1.17 1.19 -5.21
CA MET A 95 2.23 0.45 -4.51
C MET A 95 3.31 -0.17 -5.42
N THR A 96 3.50 0.35 -6.65
CA THR A 96 4.43 -0.25 -7.63
C THR A 96 5.87 0.23 -7.50
N LYS A 97 6.10 1.27 -6.70
CA LYS A 97 7.43 1.80 -6.37
C LYS A 97 7.50 2.05 -4.88
N HIS A 98 8.66 1.74 -4.29
CA HIS A 98 8.94 1.97 -2.88
C HIS A 98 10.28 2.64 -2.73
N ILE A 99 10.33 3.66 -1.89
CA ILE A 99 11.54 4.41 -1.55
C ILE A 99 11.64 4.44 -0.03
N ALA A 100 12.86 4.36 0.47
CA ALA A 100 13.18 4.47 1.88
C ALA A 100 14.53 5.15 2.04
N ALA A 101 14.66 6.00 3.04
CA ALA A 101 15.92 6.64 3.38
C ALA A 101 16.00 6.84 4.89
N VAL A 102 17.18 6.54 5.45
CA VAL A 102 17.52 6.82 6.84
C VAL A 102 18.40 8.08 6.86
N TYR A 103 18.11 8.97 7.80
CA TYR A 103 18.82 10.22 8.02
C TYR A 103 19.31 10.27 9.48
N CYS A 104 20.49 10.84 9.68
CA CYS A 104 21.07 11.14 10.99
C CYS A 104 21.92 12.40 10.87
N THR A 105 22.11 13.12 11.97
CA THR A 105 23.03 14.27 12.03
C THR A 105 24.49 13.84 12.14
N GLU A 106 24.76 12.62 12.61
CA GLU A 106 26.11 12.10 12.76
C GLU A 106 26.70 11.79 11.38
N PRO A 107 27.94 12.24 11.10
CA PRO A 107 28.64 11.86 9.89
C PRO A 107 28.86 10.34 9.85
N ALA A 108 28.63 9.71 8.71
CA ALA A 108 29.00 8.32 8.51
C ALA A 108 30.51 8.13 8.74
N SER A 109 30.88 7.08 9.47
CA SER A 109 32.27 6.75 9.81
C SER A 109 33.12 6.37 8.59
N ALA A 110 32.48 6.04 7.46
CA ALA A 110 33.14 5.75 6.19
C ALA A 110 32.58 6.64 5.06
N ALA A 111 33.42 7.51 4.50
CA ALA A 111 33.17 8.21 3.23
C ALA A 111 33.38 7.27 2.02
N GLY A 112 32.86 6.03 2.10
CA GLY A 112 33.00 4.99 1.09
C GLY A 112 31.79 4.89 0.15
N GLU A 113 31.99 4.24 -1.00
CA GLU A 113 30.92 3.85 -1.92
C GLU A 113 29.80 3.12 -1.19
N PRO A 114 28.53 3.19 -1.66
CA PRO A 114 27.41 2.51 -1.00
C PRO A 114 27.76 1.05 -0.74
N ALA A 115 27.84 0.68 0.53
CA ALA A 115 28.35 -0.61 0.99
C ALA A 115 27.47 -1.81 0.57
N VAL A 116 26.29 -1.54 0.00
CA VAL A 116 25.28 -2.52 -0.35
C VAL A 116 25.02 -2.43 -1.85
N GLU A 117 25.34 -3.48 -2.59
CA GLU A 117 24.85 -3.60 -3.97
C GLU A 117 23.32 -3.49 -3.95
N PRO A 118 22.71 -2.73 -4.88
CA PRO A 118 21.25 -2.66 -4.96
C PRO A 118 20.70 -4.08 -4.98
N ALA A 119 19.76 -4.38 -4.08
CA ALA A 119 19.09 -5.66 -4.09
C ALA A 119 18.64 -5.94 -5.54
N GLY A 120 19.12 -7.05 -6.10
CA GLY A 120 18.78 -7.45 -7.46
C GLY A 120 17.26 -7.49 -7.64
N PRO A 121 16.75 -7.40 -8.87
CA PRO A 121 15.32 -7.42 -9.12
C PRO A 121 14.68 -8.61 -8.42
N GLN A 122 13.78 -8.33 -7.49
CA GLN A 122 13.03 -9.36 -6.80
C GLN A 122 12.26 -10.17 -7.84
N ALA A 123 12.32 -11.49 -7.76
CA ALA A 123 11.56 -12.36 -8.64
C ALA A 123 10.08 -11.96 -8.57
N ALA A 124 9.53 -11.51 -9.70
CA ALA A 124 8.12 -11.19 -9.76
C ALA A 124 7.33 -12.48 -9.47
N PRO A 125 6.27 -12.42 -8.64
CA PRO A 125 5.37 -13.55 -8.51
C PRO A 125 4.81 -13.92 -9.88
N THR A 126 4.51 -15.20 -10.09
CA THR A 126 3.88 -15.66 -11.33
C THR A 126 2.59 -14.88 -11.56
N ALA A 127 2.54 -14.12 -12.66
CA ALA A 127 1.36 -13.37 -13.02
C ALA A 127 0.20 -14.35 -13.28
N LEU A 128 -0.93 -14.13 -12.61
CA LEU A 128 -2.15 -14.84 -12.93
C LEU A 128 -2.71 -14.29 -14.26
N PRO A 129 -3.17 -15.14 -15.18
CA PRO A 129 -3.84 -14.68 -16.39
C PRO A 129 -5.04 -13.79 -16.04
N LEU A 130 -5.19 -12.68 -16.76
CA LEU A 130 -6.42 -11.89 -16.73
C LEU A 130 -7.30 -12.34 -17.90
N VAL A 131 -8.55 -12.67 -17.58
CA VAL A 131 -9.57 -13.06 -18.54
C VAL A 131 -10.55 -11.90 -18.71
N ASP A 132 -10.49 -11.26 -19.87
CA ASP A 132 -11.26 -10.04 -20.14
C ASP A 132 -12.77 -10.31 -20.19
N SER A 133 -13.17 -11.45 -20.76
CA SER A 133 -14.57 -11.86 -20.96
C SER A 133 -14.81 -13.22 -20.34
N TYR A 134 -15.64 -13.27 -19.30
CA TYR A 134 -15.93 -14.49 -18.55
C TYR A 134 -17.40 -14.61 -18.15
N SER A 135 -17.99 -15.76 -18.47
CA SER A 135 -19.34 -16.15 -18.05
C SER A 135 -19.26 -17.48 -17.30
N GLY A 136 -19.45 -17.45 -15.99
CA GLY A 136 -19.23 -18.63 -15.15
C GLY A 136 -19.42 -18.35 -13.66
N PRO A 137 -19.39 -19.40 -12.83
CA PRO A 137 -19.17 -19.22 -11.40
C PRO A 137 -17.76 -18.69 -11.15
N ALA A 138 -17.60 -17.80 -10.18
CA ALA A 138 -16.30 -17.31 -9.74
C ALA A 138 -16.31 -17.04 -8.23
N LYS A 139 -15.13 -16.85 -7.64
CA LYS A 139 -14.98 -16.55 -6.20
C LYS A 139 -14.41 -15.15 -6.01
N ILE A 140 -14.98 -14.35 -5.12
CA ILE A 140 -14.49 -12.98 -4.87
C ILE A 140 -13.10 -13.05 -4.23
N ALA A 141 -12.11 -12.41 -4.85
CA ALA A 141 -10.76 -12.24 -4.30
C ALA A 141 -10.62 -10.90 -3.55
N THR A 142 -11.23 -9.84 -4.07
CA THR A 142 -11.37 -8.54 -3.39
C THR A 142 -12.44 -7.71 -4.10
N TYR A 143 -12.90 -6.64 -3.45
CA TYR A 143 -13.91 -5.76 -4.02
C TYR A 143 -13.87 -4.34 -3.43
N SER A 144 -14.55 -3.43 -4.10
CA SER A 144 -14.82 -2.07 -3.62
C SER A 144 -16.18 -1.61 -4.13
N VAL A 145 -16.87 -0.78 -3.35
CA VAL A 145 -18.13 -0.13 -3.75
C VAL A 145 -17.84 1.34 -4.03
N VAL A 146 -18.34 1.82 -5.17
CA VAL A 146 -18.17 3.21 -5.60
C VAL A 146 -19.41 3.99 -5.22
N HIS A 147 -19.22 5.01 -4.40
CA HIS A 147 -20.28 5.90 -3.92
C HIS A 147 -20.38 7.19 -4.72
N GLY A 148 -21.60 7.69 -4.83
CA GLY A 148 -21.90 9.03 -5.34
C GLY A 148 -21.56 10.12 -4.31
N ARG A 149 -21.69 11.38 -4.74
CA ARG A 149 -21.49 12.55 -3.86
C ARG A 149 -22.50 12.64 -2.72
N ASP A 150 -23.65 12.01 -2.89
CA ASP A 150 -24.71 11.88 -1.89
C ASP A 150 -24.49 10.69 -0.94
N GLY A 151 -23.40 9.94 -1.11
CA GLY A 151 -23.09 8.75 -0.33
C GLY A 151 -23.86 7.50 -0.76
N SER A 152 -24.63 7.55 -1.85
CA SER A 152 -25.33 6.37 -2.38
C SER A 152 -24.38 5.40 -3.09
N ALA A 153 -24.53 4.09 -2.86
CA ALA A 153 -23.80 3.07 -3.60
C ALA A 153 -24.24 3.07 -5.07
N GLN A 154 -23.33 3.36 -6.00
CA GLN A 154 -23.65 3.45 -7.44
C GLN A 154 -23.37 2.15 -8.17
N TRP A 155 -22.24 1.51 -7.87
CA TRP A 155 -21.82 0.25 -8.46
C TRP A 155 -20.64 -0.35 -7.66
N GLY A 156 -20.36 -1.64 -7.87
CA GLY A 156 -19.26 -2.35 -7.23
C GLY A 156 -18.26 -2.90 -8.24
N LEU A 157 -16.98 -2.89 -7.89
CA LEU A 157 -15.91 -3.57 -8.62
C LEU A 157 -15.52 -4.84 -7.86
N LEU A 158 -15.53 -5.99 -8.52
CA LEU A 158 -14.99 -7.24 -8.02
C LEU A 158 -13.72 -7.60 -8.79
N VAL A 159 -12.73 -8.12 -8.08
CA VAL A 159 -11.71 -9.00 -8.64
C VAL A 159 -12.09 -10.41 -8.23
N VAL A 160 -12.23 -11.32 -9.18
CA VAL A 160 -12.65 -12.70 -8.90
C VAL A 160 -11.59 -13.70 -9.35
N ASP A 161 -11.39 -14.75 -8.56
CA ASP A 161 -10.63 -15.93 -8.93
C ASP A 161 -11.52 -16.89 -9.74
N LEU A 162 -10.99 -17.36 -10.87
CA LEU A 162 -11.70 -18.27 -11.76
C LEU A 162 -11.47 -19.75 -11.37
N PRO A 163 -12.43 -20.65 -11.65
CA PRO A 163 -12.30 -22.07 -11.35
C PRO A 163 -11.02 -22.69 -11.91
N HIS A 164 -10.52 -23.71 -11.21
CA HIS A 164 -9.34 -24.49 -11.61
C HIS A 164 -8.05 -23.66 -11.83
N GLY A 165 -7.96 -22.48 -11.22
CA GLY A 165 -6.79 -21.61 -11.36
C GLY A 165 -6.67 -20.98 -12.75
N ALA A 166 -7.77 -20.87 -13.48
CA ALA A 166 -7.78 -20.31 -14.85
C ALA A 166 -7.35 -18.84 -14.93
N GLY A 167 -7.26 -18.15 -13.79
CA GLY A 167 -6.81 -16.77 -13.69
C GLY A 167 -7.78 -15.91 -12.89
N ARG A 168 -7.81 -14.63 -13.21
CA ARG A 168 -8.72 -13.65 -12.61
C ARG A 168 -9.52 -12.91 -13.67
N ALA A 169 -10.68 -12.41 -13.27
CA ALA A 169 -11.48 -11.48 -14.07
C ALA A 169 -11.93 -10.30 -13.22
N TYR A 170 -12.25 -9.18 -13.87
CA TYR A 170 -12.94 -8.06 -13.24
C TYR A 170 -14.45 -8.21 -13.44
N GLY A 171 -15.23 -7.93 -12.40
CA GLY A 171 -16.68 -7.93 -12.43
C GLY A 171 -17.27 -6.61 -11.95
N ARG A 172 -18.36 -6.19 -12.57
CA ARG A 172 -19.13 -5.02 -12.16
C ARG A 172 -20.45 -5.45 -11.52
N VAL A 173 -20.75 -4.92 -10.34
CA VAL A 173 -22.03 -5.12 -9.65
C VAL A 173 -22.87 -3.85 -9.83
N GLU A 174 -24.11 -4.01 -10.29
CA GLU A 174 -25.07 -2.91 -10.46
C GLU A 174 -26.38 -3.16 -9.69
N GLU A 175 -26.58 -4.39 -9.20
CA GLU A 175 -27.78 -4.76 -8.46
C GLU A 175 -27.74 -4.17 -7.04
N ALA A 176 -28.71 -3.32 -6.71
CA ALA A 176 -28.76 -2.63 -5.41
C ALA A 176 -28.74 -3.58 -4.20
N GLY A 177 -29.42 -4.73 -4.29
CA GLY A 177 -29.42 -5.74 -3.23
C GLY A 177 -28.03 -6.30 -2.98
N PHE A 178 -27.29 -6.60 -4.05
CA PHE A 178 -25.92 -7.09 -3.93
C PHE A 178 -24.94 -6.00 -3.46
N LEU A 179 -25.10 -4.74 -3.90
CA LEU A 179 -24.30 -3.63 -3.39
C LEU A 179 -24.45 -3.47 -1.87
N ALA A 180 -25.67 -3.51 -1.35
CA ALA A 180 -25.92 -3.42 0.09
C ALA A 180 -25.23 -4.55 0.88
N ARG A 181 -25.15 -5.76 0.30
CA ARG A 181 -24.42 -6.88 0.91
C ARG A 181 -22.91 -6.68 0.91
N LEU A 182 -22.34 -6.17 -0.19
CA LEU A 182 -20.90 -5.84 -0.24
C LEU A 182 -20.51 -4.84 0.86
N GLU A 183 -21.40 -3.92 1.22
CA GLU A 183 -21.16 -2.93 2.28
C GLU A 183 -21.34 -3.47 3.70
N ALA A 184 -22.22 -4.45 3.89
CA ALA A 184 -22.64 -4.91 5.21
C ALA A 184 -21.98 -6.24 5.65
N GLU A 185 -21.49 -7.03 4.70
CA GLU A 185 -20.96 -8.38 4.92
C GLU A 185 -19.52 -8.50 4.40
N GLU A 186 -18.73 -9.40 4.99
CA GLU A 186 -17.45 -9.83 4.42
C GLU A 186 -17.72 -10.78 3.24
N MET A 187 -17.44 -10.32 2.02
CA MET A 187 -17.74 -11.05 0.79
C MET A 187 -16.51 -11.65 0.11
N VAL A 188 -15.30 -11.43 0.62
CA VAL A 188 -14.10 -12.12 0.15
C VAL A 188 -14.28 -13.62 0.36
N GLY A 189 -14.09 -14.36 -0.73
CA GLY A 189 -14.30 -15.79 -0.78
C GLY A 189 -15.74 -16.24 -1.03
N ALA A 190 -16.71 -15.33 -1.13
CA ALA A 190 -18.06 -15.70 -1.54
C ALA A 190 -18.11 -16.08 -3.03
N GLU A 191 -19.06 -16.95 -3.39
CA GLU A 191 -19.34 -17.31 -4.78
C GLU A 191 -20.21 -16.25 -5.45
N VAL A 192 -19.91 -15.99 -6.73
CA VAL A 192 -20.67 -15.08 -7.58
C VAL A 192 -20.89 -15.68 -8.95
N ARG A 193 -21.97 -15.26 -9.62
CA ARG A 193 -22.18 -15.56 -11.03
C ARG A 193 -21.73 -14.40 -11.89
N MET A 194 -20.77 -14.67 -12.77
CA MET A 194 -20.29 -13.75 -13.79
C MET A 194 -21.04 -13.96 -15.11
N THR A 195 -21.35 -12.86 -15.78
CA THR A 195 -21.93 -12.81 -17.13
C THR A 195 -21.17 -11.79 -17.97
N ALA A 196 -20.47 -12.24 -19.00
CA ALA A 196 -19.89 -11.35 -20.00
C ALA A 196 -21.01 -10.66 -20.80
N GLN A 197 -21.01 -9.34 -20.81
CA GLN A 197 -21.98 -8.53 -21.53
C GLN A 197 -21.29 -7.32 -22.15
N ASN A 198 -21.35 -7.22 -23.48
CA ASN A 198 -20.64 -6.20 -24.25
C ASN A 198 -19.13 -6.23 -23.96
N ASP A 199 -18.58 -5.14 -23.44
CA ASP A 199 -17.17 -4.90 -23.10
C ASP A 199 -16.87 -5.06 -21.61
N ARG A 200 -17.78 -5.64 -20.81
CA ARG A 200 -17.63 -5.82 -19.37
C ARG A 200 -18.20 -7.15 -18.87
N ASN A 201 -17.74 -7.61 -17.72
CA ASN A 201 -18.39 -8.70 -17.00
C ASN A 201 -19.29 -8.14 -15.91
N LEU A 202 -20.55 -8.57 -15.85
CA LEU A 202 -21.45 -8.30 -14.74
C LEU A 202 -21.36 -9.40 -13.70
N ALA A 203 -21.42 -9.03 -12.43
CA ALA A 203 -21.45 -9.94 -11.30
C ALA A 203 -22.78 -9.81 -10.55
N THR A 204 -23.36 -10.96 -10.23
CA THR A 204 -24.58 -11.09 -9.43
C THR A 204 -24.31 -12.08 -8.30
N SER A 205 -25.03 -11.95 -7.19
CA SER A 205 -24.96 -12.96 -6.12
C SER A 205 -25.32 -14.33 -6.69
N ALA A 206 -24.53 -15.36 -6.34
CA ALA A 206 -24.80 -16.74 -6.73
C ALA A 206 -26.13 -17.27 -6.16
#